data_AF-A0A673H9M5-F1
#
_entry.id   AF-A0A673H9M5-F1
#
_cell.length_a   1.000
_cell.length_b   1.000
_cell.length_c   1.000
_cell.angle_alpha   90.00
_cell.angle_beta   90.00
_cell.angle_gamma   90.00
#
_symmetry.space_group_name_H-M   'P 1'
#
loop_
_entity.id
_entity.type
_entity.pdbx_description
1 polymer ?
#
loop_
_entity_poly.entity_id
_entity_poly.type
_entity_poly.pdbx_seq_one_letter_code
_entity_poly.pdbx_strand_id
1 'polypeptide(L)'
;RTCRCFGNFAGYNCGECRFGWTGPSCEQRKAPVVRKDIHSLSPAELQEFLDVLDRAKTTVHAEYVIATQHWLGLLGPNGTEPQFNNISIYDFFVWQHYYSVRDTLLGRPFKAIDFSHKGPAFITWHRYHLLSLERELQKLTGNENFAVPYWNFATGRTECDVCTDSLLGGGDPRDPSRISPRSRFARWGVVCDRYVFCVKFSINLIQFNLKKKNKKFHQNALEGYDKPDGELDSSVSNLHNLVHLFLNGTSALSHSAANDPIFLVLHAFTDAIFEEWMRRSSENASLPDEMAPIGHNRHYNMVPFFPPVTNEEIYITSEQLGYSYAVELEDDRRATAICHDTLKERQNHICCLILAIKLTEFEVSDLVSKTKLIVIIGWQVRYK
;
A
#
# COMPACT_ATOMS: atom_id res chain seq x y z
N ARG A 1 -25.05 2.99 -16.66
CA ARG A 1 -24.33 3.72 -17.73
C ARG A 1 -23.39 4.70 -17.04
N THR A 2 -22.18 4.91 -17.55
CA THR A 2 -21.21 5.87 -17.00
C THR A 2 -20.58 6.68 -18.14
N CYS A 3 -19.92 7.80 -17.82
CA CYS A 3 -19.11 8.56 -18.75
C CYS A 3 -17.90 7.72 -19.21
N ARG A 4 -17.52 7.85 -20.48
CA ARG A 4 -16.28 7.30 -21.04
C ARG A 4 -15.54 8.44 -21.73
N CYS A 5 -14.44 8.87 -21.13
CA CYS A 5 -13.71 10.04 -21.57
C CYS A 5 -12.80 9.72 -22.77
N PHE A 6 -12.67 10.67 -23.68
CA PHE A 6 -11.82 10.55 -24.86
C PHE A 6 -10.37 10.96 -24.54
N GLY A 7 -9.38 10.38 -25.23
CA GLY A 7 -7.98 10.75 -25.07
C GLY A 7 -7.50 10.69 -23.62
N ASN A 8 -6.89 11.77 -23.15
CA ASN A 8 -6.36 11.92 -21.80
C ASN A 8 -7.32 12.61 -20.82
N PHE A 9 -8.59 12.81 -21.18
CA PHE A 9 -9.60 13.29 -20.24
C PHE A 9 -10.01 12.17 -19.25
N ALA A 10 -10.44 12.56 -18.06
CA ALA A 10 -10.82 11.70 -16.93
C ALA A 10 -11.83 12.40 -16.01
N GLY A 11 -12.20 11.74 -14.92
CA GLY A 11 -13.18 12.23 -13.95
C GLY A 11 -14.61 11.80 -14.29
N TYR A 12 -15.52 11.95 -13.32
CA TYR A 12 -16.91 11.47 -13.44
C TYR A 12 -17.72 12.14 -14.55
N ASN A 13 -17.32 13.34 -14.94
CA ASN A 13 -17.92 14.15 -16.00
C ASN A 13 -16.96 14.42 -17.17
N CYS A 14 -15.79 13.77 -17.21
CA CYS A 14 -14.72 14.03 -18.17
C CYS A 14 -14.11 15.44 -18.13
N GLY A 15 -14.28 16.16 -17.01
CA GLY A 15 -13.74 17.52 -16.82
C GLY A 15 -12.31 17.57 -16.27
N GLU A 16 -11.67 16.44 -16.03
CA GLU A 16 -10.30 16.35 -15.51
C GLU A 16 -9.36 15.72 -16.52
N CYS A 17 -8.06 15.70 -16.18
CA CYS A 17 -7.07 14.92 -16.91
C CYS A 17 -6.76 13.59 -16.22
N ARG A 18 -6.36 12.60 -17.02
CA ARG A 18 -5.76 11.35 -16.52
C ARG A 18 -4.53 11.65 -15.68
N PHE A 19 -4.20 10.75 -14.76
CA PHE A 19 -2.98 10.85 -13.97
C PHE A 19 -1.75 11.03 -14.87
N GLY A 20 -0.87 11.96 -14.50
CA GLY A 20 0.30 12.36 -15.31
C GLY A 20 0.03 13.32 -16.48
N TRP A 21 -1.20 13.82 -16.63
CA TRP A 21 -1.56 14.82 -17.64
C TRP A 21 -2.15 16.08 -17.00
N THR A 22 -1.97 17.23 -17.65
CA THR A 22 -2.47 18.53 -17.21
C THR A 22 -2.80 19.43 -18.42
N GLY A 23 -3.24 20.65 -18.13
CA GLY A 23 -3.65 21.64 -19.11
C GLY A 23 -5.11 21.47 -19.57
N PRO A 24 -5.69 22.51 -20.21
CA PRO A 24 -7.11 22.53 -20.56
C PRO A 24 -7.53 21.49 -21.61
N SER A 25 -6.57 20.99 -22.41
CA SER A 25 -6.79 19.91 -23.39
C SER A 25 -6.28 18.54 -22.94
N CYS A 26 -5.68 18.43 -21.75
CA CYS A 26 -5.03 17.21 -21.24
C CYS A 26 -3.93 16.65 -22.16
N GLU A 27 -3.26 17.50 -22.94
CA GLU A 27 -2.19 17.11 -23.88
C GLU A 27 -0.79 17.38 -23.32
N GLN A 28 -0.68 17.98 -22.14
CA GLN A 28 0.59 18.29 -21.51
C GLN A 28 0.91 17.23 -20.46
N ARG A 29 2.13 16.66 -20.50
CA ARG A 29 2.60 15.78 -19.44
C ARG A 29 2.90 16.62 -18.20
N LYS A 30 2.28 16.23 -17.08
CA LYS A 30 2.54 16.84 -15.78
C LYS A 30 3.94 16.43 -15.32
N ALA A 31 4.69 17.34 -14.71
CA ALA A 31 5.92 16.99 -14.03
C ALA A 31 5.62 15.93 -12.96
N PRO A 32 6.37 14.81 -12.87
CA PRO A 32 6.07 13.78 -11.91
C PRO A 32 6.10 14.31 -10.48
N VAL A 33 5.04 14.01 -9.74
CA VAL A 33 4.99 14.26 -8.29
C VAL A 33 5.96 13.31 -7.60
N VAL A 34 6.87 13.84 -6.79
CA VAL A 34 7.92 13.02 -6.16
C VAL A 34 7.53 12.70 -4.72
N ARG A 35 7.21 11.43 -4.44
CA ARG A 35 6.97 10.93 -3.08
C ARG A 35 8.30 10.67 -2.38
N LYS A 36 8.48 11.28 -1.22
CA LYS A 36 9.72 11.21 -0.40
C LYS A 36 9.48 10.44 0.89
N ASP A 37 10.56 9.97 1.51
CA ASP A 37 10.49 9.46 2.88
C ASP A 37 10.00 10.58 3.81
N ILE A 38 9.04 10.27 4.68
CA ILE A 38 8.51 11.24 5.64
C ILE A 38 9.60 11.86 6.51
N HIS A 39 10.67 11.11 6.80
CA HIS A 39 11.82 11.57 7.59
C HIS A 39 12.77 12.48 6.80
N SER A 40 12.67 12.53 5.46
CA SER A 40 13.50 13.39 4.60
C SER A 40 12.78 14.66 4.14
N LEU A 41 11.50 14.83 4.49
CA LEU A 41 10.77 16.06 4.23
C LEU A 41 11.41 17.26 4.94
N SER A 42 11.45 18.40 4.25
CA SER A 42 11.75 19.67 4.91
C SER A 42 10.67 20.02 5.94
N PRO A 43 10.95 20.88 6.94
CA PRO A 43 9.95 21.29 7.91
C PRO A 43 8.68 21.89 7.29
N ALA A 44 8.81 22.59 6.16
CA ALA A 44 7.67 23.17 5.45
C ALA A 44 6.81 22.10 4.76
N GLU A 45 7.45 21.14 4.07
CA GLU A 45 6.75 20.02 3.43
C GLU A 45 6.03 19.14 4.46
N LEU A 46 6.69 18.83 5.58
CA LEU A 46 6.10 18.05 6.65
C LEU A 46 4.89 18.78 7.26
N GLN A 47 5.04 20.07 7.57
CA GLN A 47 3.95 20.86 8.11
C GLN A 47 2.77 20.96 7.13
N GLU A 48 3.02 21.20 5.85
CA GLU A 48 2.00 21.19 4.80
C GLU A 48 1.26 19.85 4.76
N PHE A 49 1.99 18.72 4.73
CA PHE A 49 1.40 17.39 4.74
C PHE A 49 0.46 17.17 5.95
N LEU A 50 0.92 17.49 7.16
CA LEU A 50 0.14 17.31 8.39
C LEU A 50 -1.08 18.25 8.47
N ASP A 51 -0.94 19.50 8.01
CA ASP A 51 -2.03 20.48 7.95
C ASP A 51 -3.11 20.08 6.93
N VAL A 52 -2.68 19.58 5.77
CA VAL A 52 -3.56 19.16 4.69
C VAL A 52 -4.35 17.92 5.06
N LEU A 53 -3.73 16.92 5.72
CA LEU A 53 -4.46 15.76 6.22
C LEU A 53 -5.53 16.15 7.27
N ASP A 54 -5.18 17.00 8.24
CA ASP A 54 -6.13 17.43 9.28
C ASP A 54 -7.30 18.23 8.68
N ARG A 55 -7.01 19.06 7.67
CA ARG A 55 -8.04 19.79 6.91
C ARG A 55 -8.92 18.84 6.08
N ALA A 56 -8.34 17.84 5.44
CA ALA A 56 -9.08 16.86 4.63
C ALA A 56 -10.05 16.02 5.47
N LYS A 57 -9.73 15.78 6.75
CA LYS A 57 -10.61 15.09 7.70
C LYS A 57 -11.90 15.85 8.04
N THR A 58 -11.92 17.16 7.85
CA THR A 58 -13.08 18.01 8.19
C THR A 58 -13.72 18.67 6.98
N THR A 59 -13.03 18.68 5.83
CA THR A 59 -13.55 19.25 4.58
C THR A 59 -14.47 18.26 3.88
N VAL A 60 -15.73 18.63 3.65
CA VAL A 60 -16.71 17.81 2.93
C VAL A 60 -16.25 17.58 1.49
N HIS A 61 -16.33 16.32 1.03
CA HIS A 61 -16.01 15.94 -0.33
C HIS A 61 -16.99 16.59 -1.31
N ALA A 62 -16.48 17.33 -2.30
CA ALA A 62 -17.32 18.11 -3.22
C ALA A 62 -18.08 17.25 -4.24
N GLU A 63 -17.46 16.13 -4.66
CA GLU A 63 -17.98 15.30 -5.77
C GLU A 63 -18.65 13.99 -5.32
N TYR A 64 -18.25 13.42 -4.18
CA TYR A 64 -18.75 12.11 -3.73
C TYR A 64 -19.55 12.19 -2.44
N VAL A 65 -20.58 11.36 -2.39
CA VAL A 65 -21.39 11.05 -1.21
C VAL A 65 -21.39 9.55 -1.00
N ILE A 66 -21.64 9.10 0.23
CA ILE A 66 -21.64 7.68 0.56
C ILE A 66 -23.05 7.14 0.75
N ALA A 67 -23.29 5.92 0.27
CA ALA A 67 -24.53 5.21 0.56
C ALA A 67 -24.52 4.70 2.00
N THR A 68 -25.58 4.99 2.75
CA THR A 68 -25.75 4.53 4.14
C THR A 68 -26.56 3.24 4.24
N GLN A 69 -27.22 2.84 3.15
CA GLN A 69 -28.06 1.65 3.06
C GLN A 69 -27.57 0.69 1.96
N HIS A 70 -28.00 -0.57 2.06
CA HIS A 70 -27.87 -1.54 0.98
C HIS A 70 -28.76 -1.13 -0.21
N TRP A 71 -28.45 -1.60 -1.43
CA TRP A 71 -29.14 -1.17 -2.64
C TRP A 71 -30.68 -1.35 -2.59
N LEU A 72 -31.15 -2.38 -1.88
CA LEU A 72 -32.58 -2.64 -1.65
C LEU A 72 -33.29 -1.54 -0.85
N GLY A 73 -32.59 -0.84 0.03
CA GLY A 73 -33.12 0.24 0.86
C GLY A 73 -32.64 1.63 0.43
N LEU A 74 -31.96 1.75 -0.71
CA LEU A 74 -31.26 2.97 -1.10
C LEU A 74 -32.20 4.14 -1.40
N LEU A 75 -33.48 3.87 -1.69
CA LEU A 75 -34.51 4.89 -1.92
C LEU A 75 -35.45 5.07 -0.72
N GLY A 76 -35.07 4.55 0.45
CA GLY A 76 -35.86 4.62 1.67
C GLY A 76 -37.14 3.79 1.63
N PRO A 77 -37.93 3.78 2.72
CA PRO A 77 -39.16 2.97 2.82
C PRO A 77 -40.22 3.30 1.77
N ASN A 78 -40.26 4.57 1.33
CA ASN A 78 -41.24 5.07 0.36
C ASN A 78 -40.75 4.99 -1.09
N GLY A 79 -39.51 4.54 -1.34
CA GLY A 79 -38.96 4.38 -2.68
C GLY A 79 -38.58 5.68 -3.40
N THR A 80 -38.54 6.82 -2.71
CA THR A 80 -38.32 8.14 -3.29
C THR A 80 -37.21 8.96 -2.62
N GLU A 81 -36.59 8.45 -1.55
CA GLU A 81 -35.65 9.20 -0.73
C GLU A 81 -34.26 8.56 -0.74
N PRO A 82 -33.31 9.09 -1.55
CA PRO A 82 -31.95 8.56 -1.64
C PRO A 82 -31.23 8.58 -0.29
N GLN A 83 -30.74 7.43 0.14
CA GLN A 83 -30.07 7.24 1.43
C GLN A 83 -28.56 7.46 1.30
N PHE A 84 -28.18 8.72 1.11
CA PHE A 84 -26.79 9.16 0.99
C PHE A 84 -26.43 10.22 2.01
N ASN A 85 -25.20 10.18 2.50
CA ASN A 85 -24.66 11.19 3.38
C ASN A 85 -23.43 11.86 2.77
N ASN A 86 -23.31 13.17 3.03
CA ASN A 86 -22.04 13.88 2.86
C ASN A 86 -20.98 13.26 3.76
N ILE A 87 -19.72 13.35 3.32
CA ILE A 87 -18.57 12.78 4.02
C ILE A 87 -17.35 13.68 3.80
N SER A 88 -16.38 13.66 4.71
CA SER A 88 -15.14 14.41 4.49
C SER A 88 -14.26 13.74 3.43
N ILE A 89 -13.30 14.48 2.87
CA ILE A 89 -12.33 13.95 1.89
C ILE A 89 -11.61 12.73 2.46
N TYR A 90 -11.08 12.84 3.69
CA TYR A 90 -10.37 11.71 4.31
C TYR A 90 -11.32 10.59 4.72
N ASP A 91 -12.51 10.88 5.23
CA ASP A 91 -13.47 9.82 5.59
C ASP A 91 -14.00 9.08 4.37
N PHE A 92 -14.05 9.72 3.19
CA PHE A 92 -14.37 9.03 1.95
C PHE A 92 -13.29 8.02 1.58
N PHE A 93 -12.02 8.39 1.71
CA PHE A 93 -10.88 7.47 1.57
C PHE A 93 -11.00 6.28 2.54
N VAL A 94 -11.36 6.52 3.80
CA VAL A 94 -11.62 5.44 4.78
C VAL A 94 -12.80 4.56 4.35
N TRP A 95 -13.90 5.18 3.92
CA TRP A 95 -15.12 4.47 3.54
C TRP A 95 -14.90 3.58 2.31
N GLN A 96 -14.11 4.02 1.33
CA GLN A 96 -13.78 3.20 0.16
C GLN A 96 -13.07 1.91 0.57
N HIS A 97 -12.09 2.01 1.47
CA HIS A 97 -11.39 0.85 2.02
C HIS A 97 -12.36 -0.06 2.78
N TYR A 98 -13.11 0.50 3.73
CA TYR A 98 -14.14 -0.22 4.49
C TYR A 98 -15.10 -0.98 3.56
N TYR A 99 -15.61 -0.33 2.52
CA TYR A 99 -16.59 -0.91 1.61
C TYR A 99 -16.00 -2.09 0.81
N SER A 100 -14.72 -2.04 0.47
CA SER A 100 -14.02 -3.10 -0.26
C SER A 100 -13.78 -4.36 0.58
N VAL A 101 -13.68 -4.23 1.91
CA VAL A 101 -13.36 -5.33 2.84
C VAL A 101 -14.52 -5.75 3.74
N ARG A 102 -15.66 -5.04 3.73
CA ARG A 102 -16.80 -5.35 4.58
C ARG A 102 -17.44 -6.69 4.20
N ASP A 103 -18.03 -7.35 5.19
CA ASP A 103 -18.81 -8.57 4.99
C ASP A 103 -19.89 -8.37 3.90
N THR A 104 -19.97 -9.32 2.97
CA THR A 104 -21.01 -9.32 1.94
C THR A 104 -22.36 -9.73 2.55
N LEU A 105 -23.41 -8.95 2.29
CA LEU A 105 -24.76 -9.21 2.83
C LEU A 105 -25.57 -10.08 1.87
N LEU A 106 -25.49 -11.40 2.02
CA LEU A 106 -26.31 -12.38 1.30
C LEU A 106 -27.46 -12.89 2.19
N GLY A 107 -28.22 -11.98 2.79
CA GLY A 107 -29.21 -12.27 3.85
C GLY A 107 -28.59 -12.56 5.24
N ARG A 108 -27.33 -12.97 5.28
CA ARG A 108 -26.45 -13.00 6.47
C ARG A 108 -25.04 -12.51 6.10
N PRO A 109 -24.25 -12.00 7.06
CA PRO A 109 -22.87 -11.59 6.79
C PRO A 109 -22.02 -12.77 6.28
N PHE A 110 -21.39 -12.59 5.12
CA PHE A 110 -20.46 -13.55 4.52
C PHE A 110 -19.05 -12.94 4.50
N LYS A 111 -18.13 -13.58 5.23
CA LYS A 111 -16.80 -13.04 5.58
C LYS A 111 -15.65 -13.47 4.64
N ALA A 112 -15.93 -14.30 3.64
CA ALA A 112 -14.88 -14.89 2.79
C ALA A 112 -14.58 -14.08 1.53
N ILE A 113 -15.22 -12.92 1.35
CA ILE A 113 -15.02 -12.04 0.20
C ILE A 113 -14.31 -10.78 0.67
N ASP A 114 -13.21 -10.47 -0.01
CA ASP A 114 -12.46 -9.23 0.10
C ASP A 114 -12.17 -8.79 -1.35
N PHE A 115 -12.38 -7.50 -1.66
CA PHE A 115 -12.19 -6.97 -3.02
C PHE A 115 -10.84 -6.27 -3.21
N SER A 116 -10.07 -6.09 -2.13
CA SER A 116 -8.83 -5.28 -2.11
C SER A 116 -7.66 -5.97 -1.41
N HIS A 117 -7.88 -7.13 -0.79
CA HIS A 117 -6.86 -7.95 -0.12
C HIS A 117 -6.99 -9.43 -0.51
N LYS A 118 -5.98 -10.23 -0.17
CA LYS A 118 -5.94 -11.69 -0.36
C LYS A 118 -6.06 -12.10 -1.82
N GLY A 119 -5.54 -11.28 -2.72
CA GLY A 119 -5.51 -11.62 -4.13
C GLY A 119 -4.87 -10.57 -5.05
N PRO A 120 -4.84 -10.86 -6.37
CA PRO A 120 -4.09 -10.09 -7.36
C PRO A 120 -4.39 -8.58 -7.47
N ALA A 121 -5.60 -8.14 -7.13
CA ALA A 121 -5.93 -6.71 -7.10
C ALA A 121 -5.33 -5.91 -5.93
N PHE A 122 -4.71 -6.54 -4.92
CA PHE A 122 -4.26 -5.81 -3.71
C PHE A 122 -3.40 -4.58 -4.03
N ILE A 123 -2.41 -4.72 -4.91
CA ILE A 123 -1.47 -3.64 -5.18
C ILE A 123 -2.06 -2.55 -6.08
N THR A 124 -2.85 -2.92 -7.08
CA THR A 124 -3.52 -1.98 -7.99
C THR A 124 -4.62 -1.21 -7.28
N TRP A 125 -5.37 -1.88 -6.40
CA TRP A 125 -6.41 -1.27 -5.60
C TRP A 125 -5.84 -0.19 -4.68
N HIS A 126 -4.80 -0.51 -3.91
CA HIS A 126 -4.18 0.44 -2.99
C HIS A 126 -3.42 1.55 -3.73
N ARG A 127 -2.81 1.25 -4.88
CA ARG A 127 -2.19 2.29 -5.73
C ARG A 127 -3.22 3.32 -6.20
N TYR A 128 -4.38 2.88 -6.70
CA TYR A 128 -5.43 3.81 -7.09
C TYR A 128 -6.02 4.54 -5.88
N HIS A 129 -6.15 3.87 -4.73
CA HIS A 129 -6.60 4.47 -3.47
C HIS A 129 -5.72 5.66 -3.07
N LEU A 130 -4.39 5.49 -3.12
CA LEU A 130 -3.41 6.56 -2.89
C LEU A 130 -3.53 7.69 -3.91
N LEU A 131 -3.57 7.35 -5.20
CA LEU A 131 -3.66 8.33 -6.29
C LEU A 131 -4.94 9.17 -6.21
N SER A 132 -6.06 8.53 -5.86
CA SER A 132 -7.34 9.22 -5.73
C SER A 132 -7.34 10.21 -4.57
N LEU A 133 -6.84 9.83 -3.39
CA LEU A 133 -6.68 10.75 -2.27
C LEU A 133 -5.69 11.87 -2.59
N GLU A 134 -4.51 11.55 -3.14
CA GLU A 134 -3.48 12.55 -3.47
C GLU A 134 -4.02 13.63 -4.43
N ARG A 135 -4.84 13.25 -5.41
CA ARG A 135 -5.54 14.19 -6.29
C ARG A 135 -6.50 15.11 -5.51
N GLU A 136 -7.30 14.57 -4.60
CA GLU A 136 -8.20 15.39 -3.78
C GLU A 136 -7.44 16.34 -2.84
N LEU A 137 -6.28 15.91 -2.31
CA LEU A 137 -5.40 16.76 -1.51
C LEU A 137 -4.73 17.87 -2.35
N GLN A 138 -4.34 17.57 -3.60
CA GLN A 138 -3.86 18.57 -4.56
C GLN A 138 -4.94 19.61 -4.87
N LYS A 139 -6.20 19.17 -5.08
CA LYS A 139 -7.35 20.09 -5.26
C LYS A 139 -7.60 20.95 -4.02
N LEU A 140 -7.57 20.35 -2.82
CA LEU A 140 -7.82 21.03 -1.55
C LEU A 140 -6.82 22.16 -1.26
N THR A 141 -5.59 21.97 -1.69
CA THR A 141 -4.47 22.91 -1.50
C THR A 141 -4.30 23.88 -2.67
N GLY A 142 -4.76 23.50 -3.88
CA GLY A 142 -4.36 24.15 -5.13
C GLY A 142 -2.89 23.89 -5.49
N ASN A 143 -2.20 22.99 -4.78
CA ASN A 143 -0.82 22.62 -5.03
C ASN A 143 -0.80 21.33 -5.84
N GLU A 144 -0.68 21.44 -7.17
CA GLU A 144 -0.59 20.26 -8.04
C GLU A 144 0.66 19.40 -7.78
N ASN A 145 1.68 19.91 -7.09
CA ASN A 145 2.90 19.18 -6.75
C ASN A 145 2.83 18.51 -5.37
N PHE A 146 1.72 18.64 -4.63
CA PHE A 146 1.54 17.97 -3.36
C PHE A 146 1.69 16.45 -3.53
N ALA A 147 2.56 15.87 -2.71
CA ALA A 147 2.91 14.46 -2.74
C ALA A 147 2.64 13.80 -1.39
N VAL A 148 2.02 12.63 -1.41
CA VAL A 148 1.92 11.77 -0.23
C VAL A 148 3.32 11.20 0.06
N PRO A 149 3.90 11.43 1.25
CA PRO A 149 5.17 10.82 1.62
C PRO A 149 4.99 9.33 1.91
N TYR A 150 6.10 8.61 1.94
CA TYR A 150 6.13 7.21 2.35
C TYR A 150 6.86 7.04 3.69
N TRP A 151 6.56 5.96 4.39
CA TRP A 151 7.29 5.55 5.58
C TRP A 151 8.05 4.25 5.31
N ASN A 152 9.38 4.32 5.31
CA ASN A 152 10.21 3.13 5.24
C ASN A 152 10.10 2.32 6.54
N PHE A 153 9.16 1.39 6.59
CA PHE A 153 8.98 0.47 7.72
C PHE A 153 10.01 -0.68 7.75
N ALA A 154 10.80 -0.87 6.68
CA ALA A 154 11.74 -1.98 6.53
C ALA A 154 13.10 -1.71 7.21
N THR A 155 13.09 -1.07 8.39
CA THR A 155 14.31 -0.64 9.10
C THR A 155 14.78 -1.66 10.14
N GLY A 156 13.97 -2.66 10.48
CA GLY A 156 14.26 -3.62 11.56
C GLY A 156 14.22 -3.00 12.96
N ARG A 157 13.71 -1.76 13.08
CA ARG A 157 13.52 -1.08 14.37
C ARG A 157 12.39 -1.75 15.15
N THR A 158 12.51 -1.72 16.47
CA THR A 158 11.49 -2.24 17.38
C THR A 158 10.40 -1.22 17.69
N GLU A 159 10.66 0.06 17.43
CA GLU A 159 9.75 1.17 17.72
C GLU A 159 9.22 1.82 16.44
N CYS A 160 8.02 2.38 16.53
CA CYS A 160 7.40 3.15 15.45
C CYS A 160 8.03 4.54 15.40
N ASP A 161 8.95 4.78 14.46
CA ASP A 161 9.67 6.06 14.35
C ASP A 161 8.82 7.21 13.77
N VAL A 162 7.66 6.91 13.17
CA VAL A 162 6.66 7.91 12.76
C VAL A 162 5.63 8.21 13.86
N CYS A 163 5.61 7.42 14.94
CA CYS A 163 4.68 7.59 16.06
C CYS A 163 5.23 8.60 17.07
N THR A 164 5.35 9.85 16.65
CA THR A 164 5.79 10.98 17.48
C THR A 164 4.84 12.16 17.32
N ASP A 165 4.74 13.03 18.32
CA ASP A 165 3.85 14.20 18.27
C ASP A 165 4.23 15.21 17.17
N SER A 166 5.47 15.16 16.68
CA SER A 166 5.94 15.93 15.53
C SER A 166 5.57 15.31 14.17
N LEU A 167 5.15 14.04 14.16
CA LEU A 167 4.77 13.30 12.96
C LEU A 167 3.31 12.84 13.08
N LEU A 168 3.06 11.53 13.10
CA LEU A 168 1.71 10.94 13.03
C LEU A 168 1.07 10.68 14.40
N GLY A 169 1.71 11.15 15.48
CA GLY A 169 1.23 11.10 16.85
C GLY A 169 1.93 10.04 17.69
N GLY A 170 2.43 10.44 18.86
CA GLY A 170 2.98 9.50 19.84
C GLY A 170 1.90 8.87 20.71
N GLY A 171 2.25 7.84 21.49
CA GLY A 171 1.35 7.30 22.51
C GLY A 171 1.13 8.28 23.67
N ASP A 172 -0.08 8.35 24.22
CA ASP A 172 -0.36 9.13 25.42
C ASP A 172 0.31 8.46 26.65
N PRO A 173 1.19 9.17 27.38
CA PRO A 173 1.83 8.62 28.58
C PRO A 173 0.85 8.20 29.69
N ARG A 174 -0.37 8.74 29.71
CA ARG A 174 -1.40 8.45 30.71
C ARG A 174 -2.33 7.32 30.31
N ASP A 175 -2.51 7.14 29.00
CA ASP A 175 -3.34 6.10 28.42
C ASP A 175 -2.67 5.57 27.15
N PRO A 176 -1.84 4.51 27.25
CA PRO A 176 -1.15 3.93 26.10
C PRO A 176 -2.07 3.40 25.00
N SER A 177 -3.40 3.41 25.22
CA SER A 177 -4.40 3.08 24.20
C SER A 177 -4.79 4.25 23.29
N ARG A 178 -4.25 5.45 23.54
CA ARG A 178 -4.60 6.68 22.83
C ARG A 178 -3.38 7.34 22.23
N ILE A 179 -3.63 8.11 21.17
CA ILE A 179 -2.67 9.08 20.67
C ILE A 179 -2.55 10.20 21.69
N SER A 180 -1.32 10.63 21.93
CA SER A 180 -0.96 11.77 22.77
C SER A 180 -1.82 12.99 22.42
N PRO A 181 -2.42 13.67 23.41
CA PRO A 181 -3.30 14.82 23.17
C PRO A 181 -2.56 16.04 22.58
N ARG A 182 -1.22 15.99 22.48
CA ARG A 182 -0.41 17.00 21.80
C ARG A 182 -0.42 16.81 20.27
N SER A 183 -0.73 15.62 19.78
CA SER A 183 -0.92 15.37 18.36
C SER A 183 -2.30 15.84 17.90
N ARG A 184 -2.35 16.45 16.72
CA ARG A 184 -3.62 16.82 16.06
C ARG A 184 -4.52 15.62 15.78
N PHE A 185 -3.91 14.46 15.51
CA PHE A 185 -4.63 13.22 15.17
C PHE A 185 -5.37 12.62 16.37
N ALA A 186 -5.04 13.03 17.60
CA ALA A 186 -5.78 12.60 18.79
C ALA A 186 -7.26 13.07 18.79
N ARG A 187 -7.60 14.07 17.97
CA ARG A 187 -8.98 14.59 17.83
C ARG A 187 -9.79 13.90 16.74
N TRP A 188 -9.16 13.01 15.96
CA TRP A 188 -9.83 12.38 14.84
C TRP A 188 -10.90 11.40 15.32
N GLY A 189 -12.13 11.56 14.83
CA GLY A 189 -13.17 10.56 14.97
C GLY A 189 -12.92 9.38 14.01
N VAL A 190 -13.28 8.18 14.45
CA VAL A 190 -13.26 6.98 13.62
C VAL A 190 -14.61 6.83 12.92
N VAL A 191 -14.59 6.54 11.61
CA VAL A 191 -15.78 6.18 10.84
C VAL A 191 -15.77 4.69 10.49
N CYS A 192 -16.95 4.16 10.19
CA CYS A 192 -17.15 2.76 9.76
C CYS A 192 -16.78 1.70 10.81
N ASP A 193 -16.76 2.09 12.09
CA ASP A 193 -16.54 1.18 13.21
C ASP A 193 -17.88 0.78 13.86
N ARG A 194 -18.16 -0.53 13.93
CA ARG A 194 -19.29 -1.07 14.73
C ARG A 194 -18.86 -1.48 16.15
N TYR A 195 -17.55 -1.46 16.44
CA TYR A 195 -16.94 -1.91 17.67
C TYR A 195 -15.83 -0.94 18.10
N VAL A 196 -16.23 0.17 18.72
CA VAL A 196 -15.33 1.22 19.25
C VAL A 196 -14.20 0.60 20.06
N PHE A 197 -13.02 0.47 19.47
CA PHE A 197 -11.78 0.20 20.19
C PHE A 197 -10.63 1.01 19.59
N CYS A 198 -10.24 2.04 20.34
CA CYS A 198 -9.00 2.80 20.15
C CYS A 198 -7.78 1.96 20.62
N VAL A 199 -6.61 2.38 20.16
CA VAL A 199 -5.39 1.60 19.83
C VAL A 199 -4.72 0.87 21.00
N LYS A 200 -3.73 0.00 20.73
CA LYS A 200 -2.66 -0.39 21.66
C LYS A 200 -1.35 -0.42 20.89
N PHE A 201 -0.26 0.12 21.44
CA PHE A 201 1.11 -0.16 20.97
C PHE A 201 1.79 -1.13 21.94
N SER A 202 2.15 -2.35 21.51
CA SER A 202 3.12 -3.22 22.22
C SER A 202 3.65 -4.32 21.29
N ILE A 203 4.96 -4.54 21.38
CA ILE A 203 5.84 -5.24 20.44
C ILE A 203 5.96 -6.74 20.75
N ASN A 204 6.09 -7.55 19.69
CA ASN A 204 7.09 -8.61 19.55
C ASN A 204 7.49 -8.68 18.06
N LEU A 205 8.75 -8.35 17.74
CA LEU A 205 9.26 -8.46 16.36
C LEU A 205 10.09 -9.72 16.19
N ILE A 206 9.82 -10.44 15.10
CA ILE A 206 10.72 -11.45 14.54
C ILE A 206 11.62 -10.74 13.52
N GLN A 207 12.91 -11.06 13.59
CA GLN A 207 13.97 -10.49 12.77
C GLN A 207 13.87 -10.95 11.30
N PHE A 208 13.90 -10.01 10.34
CA PHE A 208 13.88 -10.32 8.91
C PHE A 208 15.21 -10.89 8.43
N ASN A 209 15.13 -11.96 7.63
CA ASN A 209 16.18 -12.43 6.74
C ASN A 209 15.53 -12.69 5.38
N LEU A 210 15.76 -11.82 4.39
CA LEU A 210 15.47 -12.13 2.99
C LEU A 210 16.53 -13.12 2.50
N LYS A 211 16.36 -14.40 2.82
CA LYS A 211 17.19 -15.44 2.24
C LYS A 211 16.70 -15.74 0.82
N LYS A 212 17.61 -15.49 -0.12
CA LYS A 212 17.78 -16.08 -1.45
C LYS A 212 16.65 -17.00 -1.94
N LYS A 213 16.25 -16.70 -3.18
CA LYS A 213 15.46 -17.47 -4.16
C LYS A 213 14.00 -17.06 -4.17
N ASN A 214 13.61 -16.15 -5.07
CA ASN A 214 12.58 -16.49 -6.06
C ASN A 214 12.46 -15.43 -7.17
N LYS A 215 12.42 -15.91 -8.41
CA LYS A 215 12.34 -15.14 -9.66
C LYS A 215 10.90 -14.70 -10.01
N LYS A 216 9.95 -14.76 -9.06
CA LYS A 216 8.54 -14.44 -9.27
C LYS A 216 8.07 -13.41 -8.25
N PHE A 217 7.35 -12.38 -8.68
CA PHE A 217 6.61 -11.50 -7.78
C PHE A 217 5.54 -12.29 -7.07
N HIS A 218 5.68 -12.46 -5.77
CA HIS A 218 4.61 -13.00 -4.94
C HIS A 218 3.94 -11.82 -4.27
N GLN A 219 2.82 -11.38 -4.85
CA GLN A 219 1.97 -10.36 -4.25
C GLN A 219 1.52 -10.75 -2.84
N ASN A 220 1.28 -12.04 -2.62
CA ASN A 220 1.02 -12.60 -1.31
C ASN A 220 2.20 -12.41 -0.33
N ALA A 221 3.45 -12.39 -0.80
CA ALA A 221 4.61 -12.06 0.05
C ALA A 221 4.63 -10.57 0.39
N LEU A 222 4.37 -9.67 -0.58
CA LEU A 222 4.29 -8.22 -0.35
C LEU A 222 3.15 -7.85 0.59
N GLU A 223 1.98 -8.44 0.37
CA GLU A 223 0.82 -8.31 1.25
C GLU A 223 1.10 -8.90 2.63
N GLY A 224 1.84 -10.00 2.70
CA GLY A 224 2.37 -10.56 3.93
C GLY A 224 1.75 -11.88 4.38
N TYR A 225 1.15 -12.64 3.47
CA TYR A 225 0.62 -14.00 3.68
C TYR A 225 1.62 -15.11 3.34
N ASP A 226 2.66 -14.79 2.57
CA ASP A 226 3.80 -15.68 2.33
C ASP A 226 5.02 -15.21 3.10
N LYS A 227 5.94 -16.13 3.38
CA LYS A 227 7.32 -15.79 3.76
C LYS A 227 7.96 -14.87 2.70
N PRO A 228 8.99 -14.08 3.04
CA PRO A 228 9.66 -13.22 2.06
C PRO A 228 10.32 -14.01 0.91
N ASP A 229 10.46 -15.34 1.06
CA ASP A 229 10.90 -16.27 0.03
C ASP A 229 9.74 -16.83 -0.83
N GLY A 230 8.49 -16.46 -0.59
CA GLY A 230 7.32 -16.90 -1.37
C GLY A 230 6.73 -18.26 -0.94
N GLU A 231 7.16 -18.86 0.17
CA GLU A 231 6.48 -20.02 0.75
C GLU A 231 5.19 -19.59 1.48
N LEU A 232 4.06 -20.23 1.13
CA LEU A 232 2.78 -20.05 1.82
C LEU A 232 2.87 -20.61 3.25
N ASP A 233 2.69 -19.74 4.24
CA ASP A 233 2.61 -20.14 5.65
C ASP A 233 1.52 -19.34 6.35
N SER A 234 0.39 -19.99 6.63
CA SER A 234 -0.78 -19.37 7.28
C SER A 234 -0.51 -18.89 8.71
N SER A 235 0.65 -19.21 9.30
CA SER A 235 1.07 -18.74 10.61
C SER A 235 1.91 -17.46 10.57
N VAL A 236 2.23 -16.97 9.36
CA VAL A 236 3.19 -15.91 9.15
C VAL A 236 2.48 -14.64 8.67
N SER A 237 2.78 -13.52 9.32
CA SER A 237 2.40 -12.18 8.87
C SER A 237 3.67 -11.38 8.62
N ASN A 238 3.86 -10.92 7.39
CA ASN A 238 5.07 -10.22 6.96
C ASN A 238 4.76 -8.87 6.31
N LEU A 239 5.80 -8.09 6.02
CA LEU A 239 5.74 -6.83 5.26
C LEU A 239 4.51 -5.98 5.64
N HIS A 240 3.58 -5.79 4.71
CA HIS A 240 2.37 -5.00 4.92
C HIS A 240 1.53 -5.49 6.11
N ASN A 241 1.14 -6.78 6.14
CA ASN A 241 0.35 -7.35 7.24
C ASN A 241 1.05 -7.23 8.58
N LEU A 242 2.38 -7.39 8.62
CA LEU A 242 3.15 -7.25 9.86
C LEU A 242 3.08 -5.83 10.39
N VAL A 243 3.15 -4.81 9.54
CA VAL A 243 3.08 -3.42 9.99
C VAL A 243 1.68 -3.10 10.53
N HIS A 244 0.62 -3.56 9.86
CA HIS A 244 -0.74 -3.43 10.40
C HIS A 244 -0.90 -4.09 11.78
N LEU A 245 -0.33 -5.29 11.97
CA LEU A 245 -0.32 -5.97 13.27
C LEU A 245 0.59 -5.29 14.29
N PHE A 246 1.70 -4.69 13.86
CA PHE A 246 2.66 -3.98 14.70
C PHE A 246 2.06 -2.71 15.30
N LEU A 247 1.31 -1.95 14.50
CA LEU A 247 0.58 -0.78 14.98
C LEU A 247 -0.53 -1.18 15.96
N ASN A 248 -1.16 -2.34 15.73
CA ASN A 248 -2.24 -2.89 16.56
C ASN A 248 -3.42 -1.90 16.70
N GLY A 249 -4.53 -2.28 17.35
CA GLY A 249 -5.70 -1.41 17.47
C GLY A 249 -6.42 -1.14 16.15
N THR A 250 -6.82 0.13 15.92
CA THR A 250 -7.53 0.57 14.70
C THR A 250 -6.81 0.15 13.42
N SER A 251 -5.49 0.27 13.39
CA SER A 251 -4.64 -0.08 12.24
C SER A 251 -4.55 -1.58 11.95
N ALA A 252 -4.84 -2.46 12.91
CA ALA A 252 -4.75 -3.91 12.72
C ALA A 252 -6.02 -4.54 12.14
N LEU A 253 -7.13 -3.81 12.10
CA LEU A 253 -8.40 -4.32 11.61
C LEU A 253 -8.64 -3.79 10.20
N SER A 254 -8.74 -4.68 9.20
CA SER A 254 -8.91 -4.27 7.80
C SER A 254 -10.07 -3.29 7.59
N HIS A 255 -11.19 -3.46 8.31
CA HIS A 255 -12.34 -2.56 8.15
C HIS A 255 -12.14 -1.14 8.70
N SER A 256 -11.17 -0.91 9.60
CA SER A 256 -10.94 0.39 10.24
C SER A 256 -9.53 0.94 10.05
N ALA A 257 -8.59 0.18 9.49
CA ALA A 257 -7.17 0.53 9.39
C ALA A 257 -6.91 1.90 8.75
N ALA A 258 -7.64 2.24 7.69
CA ALA A 258 -7.48 3.52 7.00
C ALA A 258 -7.83 4.76 7.86
N ASN A 259 -8.50 4.60 9.00
CA ASN A 259 -8.77 5.72 9.93
C ASN A 259 -7.48 6.26 10.55
N ASP A 260 -6.43 5.44 10.67
CA ASP A 260 -5.13 5.86 11.15
C ASP A 260 -4.32 6.44 9.97
N PRO A 261 -3.83 7.69 10.05
CA PRO A 261 -3.05 8.31 8.98
C PRO A 261 -1.73 7.59 8.67
N ILE A 262 -1.24 6.69 9.54
CA ILE A 262 -0.09 5.82 9.23
C ILE A 262 -0.39 4.91 8.04
N PHE A 263 -1.65 4.50 7.84
CA PHE A 263 -2.09 3.72 6.66
C PHE A 263 -1.59 4.34 5.36
N LEU A 264 -1.69 5.67 5.24
CA LEU A 264 -1.34 6.39 4.03
C LEU A 264 0.15 6.23 3.67
N VAL A 265 1.04 6.48 4.62
CA VAL A 265 2.49 6.45 4.41
C VAL A 265 3.02 5.02 4.34
N LEU A 266 2.35 4.07 5.00
CA LEU A 266 2.60 2.64 4.89
C LEU A 266 2.33 2.15 3.47
N HIS A 267 1.12 2.38 2.95
CA HIS A 267 0.75 1.95 1.62
C HIS A 267 1.54 2.68 0.53
N ALA A 268 1.94 3.94 0.75
CA ALA A 268 2.84 4.63 -0.16
C ALA A 268 4.20 3.94 -0.28
N PHE A 269 4.74 3.35 0.80
CA PHE A 269 5.97 2.55 0.74
C PHE A 269 5.73 1.17 0.11
N THR A 270 4.59 0.53 0.39
CA THR A 270 4.20 -0.72 -0.29
C THR A 270 4.13 -0.53 -1.81
N ASP A 271 3.60 0.60 -2.27
CA ASP A 271 3.57 0.97 -3.68
C ASP A 271 4.97 1.27 -4.24
N ALA A 272 5.88 1.86 -3.45
CA ALA A 272 7.28 2.05 -3.84
C ALA A 272 8.01 0.71 -4.09
N ILE A 273 7.75 -0.31 -3.25
CA ILE A 273 8.31 -1.65 -3.42
C ILE A 273 7.79 -2.29 -4.71
N PHE A 274 6.49 -2.14 -5.00
CA PHE A 274 5.91 -2.63 -6.23
C PHE A 274 6.46 -1.92 -7.47
N GLU A 275 6.65 -0.61 -7.40
CA GLU A 275 7.25 0.17 -8.48
C GLU A 275 8.66 -0.31 -8.82
N GLU A 276 9.50 -0.50 -7.79
CA GLU A 276 10.85 -1.00 -8.01
C GLU A 276 10.84 -2.41 -8.59
N TRP A 277 9.92 -3.26 -8.13
CA TRP A 277 9.75 -4.58 -8.70
C TRP A 277 9.39 -4.52 -10.19
N MET A 278 8.43 -3.68 -10.60
CA MET A 278 8.05 -3.52 -12.01
C MET A 278 9.23 -3.02 -12.86
N ARG A 279 10.04 -2.11 -12.33
CA ARG A 279 11.22 -1.58 -13.03
C ARG A 279 12.32 -2.62 -13.22
N ARG A 280 12.47 -3.53 -12.25
CA ARG A 280 13.49 -4.60 -12.27
C ARG A 280 13.04 -5.87 -13.00
N SER A 281 11.74 -6.11 -13.06
CA SER A 281 11.18 -7.30 -13.73
C SER A 281 11.36 -7.17 -15.24
N SER A 282 12.11 -8.09 -15.84
CA SER A 282 12.19 -8.26 -17.29
C SER A 282 11.04 -9.10 -17.86
N GLU A 283 10.24 -9.72 -16.98
CA GLU A 283 9.09 -10.55 -17.35
C GLU A 283 7.81 -9.72 -17.38
N ASN A 284 7.02 -9.89 -18.46
CA ASN A 284 5.63 -9.44 -18.58
C ASN A 284 4.73 -10.22 -17.61
N ALA A 285 4.93 -10.08 -16.30
CA ALA A 285 3.99 -10.65 -15.34
C ALA A 285 2.65 -9.91 -15.50
N SER A 286 1.64 -10.62 -15.98
CA SER A 286 0.29 -10.09 -16.13
C SER A 286 -0.58 -10.52 -14.96
N LEU A 287 -1.51 -9.66 -14.56
CA LEU A 287 -2.61 -10.06 -13.69
C LEU A 287 -3.45 -11.18 -14.35
N PRO A 288 -4.01 -12.12 -13.58
CA PRO A 288 -4.84 -13.18 -14.14
C PRO A 288 -6.14 -12.62 -14.73
N ASP A 289 -6.50 -13.07 -15.93
CA ASP A 289 -7.74 -12.66 -16.59
C ASP A 289 -8.98 -13.25 -15.90
N GLU A 290 -8.87 -14.48 -15.38
CA GLU A 290 -9.97 -15.23 -14.75
C GLU A 290 -9.48 -16.09 -13.56
N MET A 291 -10.44 -16.67 -12.83
CA MET A 291 -10.25 -17.58 -11.68
C MET A 291 -9.51 -16.98 -10.47
N ALA A 292 -9.27 -15.67 -10.43
CA ALA A 292 -8.89 -15.00 -9.20
C ALA A 292 -10.10 -14.92 -8.24
N PRO A 293 -9.87 -14.64 -6.94
CA PRO A 293 -10.95 -14.28 -6.04
C PRO A 293 -11.81 -13.15 -6.63
N ILE A 294 -13.10 -13.13 -6.28
CA ILE A 294 -14.03 -12.12 -6.80
C ILE A 294 -13.49 -10.71 -6.52
N GLY A 295 -13.43 -9.85 -7.54
CA GLY A 295 -12.79 -8.53 -7.43
C GLY A 295 -11.37 -8.45 -7.97
N HIS A 296 -10.66 -9.59 -8.09
CA HIS A 296 -9.22 -9.60 -8.34
C HIS A 296 -8.79 -9.93 -9.78
N ASN A 297 -9.73 -10.23 -10.68
CA ASN A 297 -9.40 -10.44 -12.08
C ASN A 297 -8.87 -9.13 -12.71
N ARG A 298 -7.99 -9.27 -13.70
CA ARG A 298 -7.34 -8.15 -14.41
C ARG A 298 -8.30 -7.06 -14.90
N HIS A 299 -9.42 -7.46 -15.50
CA HIS A 299 -10.40 -6.54 -16.07
C HIS A 299 -11.55 -6.19 -15.11
N TYR A 300 -11.44 -6.58 -13.83
CA TYR A 300 -12.45 -6.25 -12.83
C TYR A 300 -12.35 -4.76 -12.48
N ASN A 301 -13.50 -4.07 -12.41
CA ASN A 301 -13.55 -2.69 -11.90
C ASN A 301 -13.33 -2.69 -10.39
N MET A 302 -12.26 -2.05 -9.93
CA MET A 302 -11.87 -2.03 -8.53
C MET A 302 -12.97 -1.38 -7.67
N VAL A 303 -13.47 -2.12 -6.68
CA VAL A 303 -14.63 -1.73 -5.87
C VAL A 303 -14.18 -0.86 -4.70
N PRO A 304 -14.82 0.28 -4.37
CA PRO A 304 -16.01 0.87 -5.00
C PRO A 304 -15.68 2.12 -5.84
N PHE A 305 -14.53 2.16 -6.52
CA PHE A 305 -14.09 3.37 -7.20
C PHE A 305 -15.06 3.80 -8.31
N PHE A 306 -15.27 5.11 -8.40
CA PHE A 306 -16.03 5.74 -9.45
C PHE A 306 -15.25 6.93 -10.00
N PRO A 307 -15.21 7.15 -11.33
CA PRO A 307 -15.65 6.25 -12.40
C PRO A 307 -15.05 4.85 -12.33
N PRO A 308 -15.68 3.85 -12.97
CA PRO A 308 -15.13 2.50 -12.98
C PRO A 308 -13.70 2.50 -13.55
N VAL A 309 -12.78 1.90 -12.80
CA VAL A 309 -11.36 1.76 -13.16
C VAL A 309 -10.96 0.30 -12.92
N THR A 310 -10.26 -0.29 -13.89
CA THR A 310 -9.84 -1.70 -13.83
C THR A 310 -8.46 -1.86 -13.19
N ASN A 311 -8.14 -3.08 -12.73
CA ASN A 311 -6.79 -3.37 -12.24
C ASN A 311 -5.73 -3.16 -13.34
N GLU A 312 -6.05 -3.54 -14.59
CA GLU A 312 -5.17 -3.36 -15.75
C GLU A 312 -4.75 -1.90 -15.98
N GLU A 313 -5.67 -0.95 -15.85
CA GLU A 313 -5.39 0.48 -16.06
C GLU A 313 -4.36 1.04 -15.08
N ILE A 314 -4.21 0.39 -13.92
CA ILE A 314 -3.33 0.84 -12.82
C ILE A 314 -2.08 -0.05 -12.69
N TYR A 315 -2.05 -1.19 -13.37
CA TYR A 315 -0.89 -2.09 -13.47
C TYR A 315 0.11 -1.59 -14.52
N ILE A 316 0.61 -0.38 -14.32
CA ILE A 316 1.58 0.32 -15.18
C ILE A 316 2.60 1.06 -14.30
N THR A 317 3.74 1.49 -14.84
CA THR A 317 4.76 2.20 -14.04
C THR A 317 4.25 3.53 -13.47
N SER A 318 4.74 3.91 -12.29
CA SER A 318 4.42 5.18 -11.61
C SER A 318 4.63 6.40 -12.52
N GLU A 319 5.67 6.36 -13.36
CA GLU A 319 5.97 7.42 -14.34
C GLU A 319 4.79 7.63 -15.31
N GLN A 320 4.16 6.57 -15.80
CA GLN A 320 2.99 6.68 -16.68
C GLN A 320 1.80 7.34 -15.97
N LEU A 321 1.68 7.09 -14.66
CA LEU A 321 0.70 7.70 -13.76
C LEU A 321 1.14 9.09 -13.24
N GLY A 322 2.31 9.59 -13.60
CA GLY A 322 2.74 10.96 -13.28
C GLY A 322 3.25 11.16 -11.86
N TYR A 323 3.81 10.12 -11.23
CA TYR A 323 4.50 10.24 -9.97
C TYR A 323 5.78 9.38 -9.96
N SER A 324 6.64 9.59 -8.98
CA SER A 324 7.84 8.79 -8.76
C SER A 324 8.19 8.76 -7.28
N TYR A 325 9.16 7.91 -6.92
CA TYR A 325 9.67 7.80 -5.56
C TYR A 325 11.11 8.31 -5.49
N ALA A 326 11.38 9.21 -4.54
CA ALA A 326 12.74 9.57 -4.14
C ALA A 326 13.33 8.50 -3.20
N VAL A 327 13.29 7.24 -3.63
CA VAL A 327 13.82 6.12 -2.89
C VAL A 327 15.15 5.71 -3.48
N GLU A 328 16.23 5.84 -2.71
CA GLU A 328 17.53 5.26 -3.06
C GLU A 328 17.57 3.81 -2.58
N LEU A 329 17.09 2.90 -3.42
CA LEU A 329 17.35 1.47 -3.23
C LEU A 329 18.75 1.21 -3.81
N GLU A 330 19.80 1.35 -2.99
CA GLU A 330 21.23 1.39 -3.34
C GLU A 330 21.64 0.68 -4.67
N ASP A 331 22.40 1.38 -5.50
CA ASP A 331 22.90 0.86 -6.78
C ASP A 331 24.13 -0.07 -6.58
N ASP A 332 24.14 -1.18 -7.33
CA ASP A 332 24.97 -2.40 -7.22
C ASP A 332 26.50 -2.20 -7.15
N ARG A 333 27.05 -1.02 -7.46
CA ARG A 333 28.51 -0.85 -7.67
C ARG A 333 29.30 -0.45 -6.43
N ARG A 334 28.67 0.18 -5.43
CA ARG A 334 29.33 0.56 -4.17
C ARG A 334 29.19 -0.51 -3.08
N ALA A 335 28.09 -1.27 -3.09
CA ALA A 335 27.81 -2.30 -2.09
C ALA A 335 28.87 -3.43 -2.09
N THR A 336 29.41 -3.78 -3.26
CA THR A 336 30.44 -4.82 -3.41
C THR A 336 31.78 -4.45 -2.77
N ALA A 337 32.13 -3.16 -2.74
CA ALA A 337 33.36 -2.67 -2.11
C ALA A 337 33.22 -2.55 -0.59
N ILE A 338 32.05 -2.10 -0.11
CA ILE A 338 31.81 -1.86 1.32
C ILE A 338 31.63 -3.18 2.08
N CYS A 339 31.00 -4.20 1.48
CA CYS A 339 30.82 -5.51 2.10
C CYS A 339 32.14 -6.25 2.40
N HIS A 340 33.19 -5.99 1.61
CA HIS A 340 34.48 -6.66 1.78
C HIS A 340 35.23 -6.16 3.02
N ASP A 341 35.03 -4.89 3.38
CA ASP A 341 35.69 -4.26 4.53
C ASP A 341 34.88 -4.34 5.83
N THR A 342 33.53 -4.38 5.76
CA THR A 342 32.67 -4.42 6.96
C THR A 342 32.40 -5.81 7.54
N LEU A 343 32.85 -6.89 6.90
CA LEU A 343 32.77 -8.25 7.50
C LEU A 343 33.70 -8.44 8.73
N LYS A 344 34.49 -7.43 9.11
CA LYS A 344 35.27 -7.44 10.36
C LYS A 344 34.57 -6.77 11.54
N GLU A 345 33.55 -5.94 11.34
CA GLU A 345 32.86 -5.26 12.44
C GLU A 345 31.34 -5.35 12.27
N ARG A 346 30.70 -5.99 13.25
CA ARG A 346 29.27 -6.28 13.27
C ARG A 346 28.45 -4.98 13.39
N GLN A 347 28.13 -4.33 12.27
CA GLN A 347 27.02 -3.37 12.17
C GLN A 347 26.90 -2.88 10.72
N ASN A 348 25.94 -3.45 9.97
CA ASN A 348 25.07 -2.76 9.00
C ASN A 348 24.44 -3.77 8.02
N HIS A 349 23.14 -4.01 8.17
CA HIS A 349 22.38 -5.06 7.48
C HIS A 349 21.72 -4.61 6.16
N ILE A 350 21.92 -3.36 5.74
CA ILE A 350 21.35 -2.79 4.51
C ILE A 350 22.05 -3.37 3.26
N CYS A 351 23.36 -3.61 3.34
CA CYS A 351 24.18 -4.09 2.22
C CYS A 351 23.81 -5.50 1.69
N CYS A 352 23.11 -6.33 2.47
CA CYS A 352 22.73 -7.70 2.05
C CYS A 352 21.45 -7.77 1.20
N LEU A 353 20.63 -6.70 1.18
CA LEU A 353 19.32 -6.73 0.54
C LEU A 353 19.39 -6.75 -0.99
N ILE A 354 20.47 -6.21 -1.56
CA ILE A 354 20.58 -5.90 -3.00
C ILE A 354 21.44 -6.93 -3.74
N LEU A 355 22.47 -7.48 -3.09
CA LEU A 355 23.32 -8.54 -3.65
C LEU A 355 22.52 -9.82 -4.01
N ALA A 356 21.34 -10.02 -3.42
CA ALA A 356 20.50 -11.18 -3.66
C ALA A 356 19.75 -11.14 -5.01
N ILE A 357 19.62 -9.97 -5.64
CA ILE A 357 18.81 -9.81 -6.87
C ILE A 357 19.64 -10.08 -8.14
N LYS A 358 20.96 -9.83 -8.14
CA LYS A 358 21.81 -9.99 -9.34
C LYS A 358 22.47 -11.36 -9.54
N LEU A 359 22.58 -12.20 -8.50
CA LEU A 359 23.33 -13.47 -8.57
C LEU A 359 22.62 -14.64 -9.30
N THR A 360 21.70 -14.38 -10.24
CA THR A 360 21.07 -15.45 -11.04
C THR A 360 21.44 -15.46 -12.52
N GLU A 361 22.43 -14.67 -12.91
CA GLU A 361 23.10 -14.77 -14.21
C GLU A 361 24.52 -15.32 -14.02
N PHE A 362 24.66 -16.62 -13.76
CA PHE A 362 25.82 -17.38 -14.21
C PHE A 362 25.36 -18.80 -14.49
N GLU A 363 25.52 -19.20 -15.76
CA GLU A 363 25.30 -20.55 -16.23
C GLU A 363 26.15 -21.55 -15.45
N VAL A 364 25.60 -22.75 -15.32
CA VAL A 364 26.22 -23.92 -14.70
C VAL A 364 27.33 -24.44 -15.61
N SER A 365 28.53 -23.88 -15.51
CA SER A 365 29.75 -24.55 -15.99
C SER A 365 30.99 -23.84 -15.43
N ASP A 366 31.31 -24.08 -14.16
CA ASP A 366 32.70 -24.06 -13.64
C ASP A 366 32.68 -24.12 -12.12
N LEU A 367 32.50 -25.32 -11.55
CA LEU A 367 33.05 -25.67 -10.23
C LEU A 367 33.00 -27.19 -9.96
N VAL A 368 33.47 -28.00 -10.91
CA VAL A 368 33.88 -29.39 -10.63
C VAL A 368 35.40 -29.40 -10.48
N SER A 369 35.90 -28.85 -9.37
CA SER A 369 37.31 -28.97 -9.00
C SER A 369 37.50 -28.38 -7.60
N LYS A 370 37.86 -29.22 -6.63
CA LYS A 370 38.14 -28.90 -5.21
C LYS A 370 36.86 -28.75 -4.40
N THR A 371 36.41 -29.74 -3.63
CA THR A 371 37.11 -30.23 -2.44
C THR A 371 36.50 -31.57 -2.03
N LYS A 372 37.35 -32.53 -1.69
CA LYS A 372 37.00 -33.85 -1.15
C LYS A 372 36.26 -33.68 0.19
N LEU A 373 35.06 -34.24 0.30
CA LEU A 373 34.57 -34.76 1.58
C LEU A 373 33.83 -36.08 1.31
N ILE A 374 34.22 -37.10 2.06
CA ILE A 374 33.89 -38.51 1.89
C ILE A 374 32.69 -38.86 2.79
N VAL A 375 31.66 -39.41 2.13
CA VAL A 375 30.79 -40.54 2.53
C VAL A 375 29.88 -40.40 3.76
N ILE A 376 28.55 -40.49 3.52
CA ILE A 376 27.72 -41.63 3.94
C ILE A 376 26.79 -42.02 2.78
N ILE A 377 26.81 -43.31 2.46
CA ILE A 377 26.04 -44.05 1.44
C ILE A 377 24.65 -44.38 2.01
N GLY A 378 23.58 -44.32 1.19
CA GLY A 378 22.27 -44.79 1.66
C GLY A 378 21.09 -44.69 0.69
N TRP A 379 21.13 -45.49 -0.38
CA TRP A 379 19.99 -46.08 -1.11
C TRP A 379 19.08 -45.25 -2.04
N GLN A 380 19.14 -45.68 -3.32
CA GLN A 380 18.10 -45.60 -4.34
C GLN A 380 16.75 -46.14 -3.83
N VAL A 381 15.64 -45.50 -4.25
CA VAL A 381 14.58 -46.17 -5.05
C VAL A 381 13.94 -45.12 -5.97
N ARG A 382 14.16 -45.26 -7.29
CA ARG A 382 13.11 -45.01 -8.28
C ARG A 382 12.48 -46.36 -8.57
N TYR A 383 11.15 -46.46 -8.57
CA TYR A 383 10.41 -47.19 -9.59
C TYR A 383 8.93 -46.77 -9.58
N LYS A 384 8.47 -46.40 -10.78
CA LYS A 384 7.11 -46.20 -11.30
C LYS A 384 6.29 -45.04 -10.75
#